data_AF-A0A7G8G3P5-F1
#
_entry.id   AF-A0A7G8G3P5-F1
#
_cell.length_a   1.000
_cell.length_b   1.000
_cell.length_c   1.000
_cell.angle_alpha   90.00
_cell.angle_beta   90.00
_cell.angle_gamma   90.00
#
_symmetry.space_group_name_H-M   'P 1'
#
loop_
_entity.id
_entity.type
_entity.pdbx_description
1 polymer ?
#
loop_
_entity_poly.entity_id
_entity_poly.type
_entity_poly.pdbx_seq_one_letter_code
_entity_poly.pdbx_strand_id
1 'polypeptide(L)' 'MLADSISLYPQRVDACFLEGEAVKPQPGTFYGGWITSWTIGPFKGDPNHPELI' A
#
# COMPACT_ATOMS: atom_id res chain seq x y z
N MET A 1 -2.21 -20.10 9.79
CA MET A 1 -1.00 -19.89 10.62
C MET A 1 -0.51 -18.48 10.36
N LEU A 2 -0.23 -17.72 11.42
CA LEU A 2 0.35 -16.37 11.35
C LEU A 2 1.73 -16.31 12.01
N ALA A 3 2.17 -17.40 12.65
CA ALA A 3 3.52 -17.50 13.18
C ALA A 3 4.51 -17.23 12.03
N ASP A 4 5.50 -16.39 12.32
CA ASP A 4 6.57 -15.98 11.41
C ASP A 4 6.15 -15.08 10.23
N SER A 5 4.93 -14.56 10.21
CA SER A 5 4.49 -13.56 9.21
C SER A 5 4.66 -12.13 9.73
N ILE A 6 5.14 -11.24 8.86
CA ILE A 6 5.26 -9.80 9.15
C ILE A 6 4.22 -9.05 8.32
N SER A 7 3.55 -8.08 8.95
CA SER A 7 2.72 -7.09 8.28
C SER A 7 3.18 -5.69 8.68
N LEU A 8 3.21 -4.78 7.72
CA LEU A 8 3.62 -3.40 7.94
C LEU A 8 2.79 -2.46 7.05
N TYR A 9 2.81 -1.18 7.41
CA TYR A 9 2.29 -0.12 6.58
C TYR A 9 3.47 0.51 5.82
N PRO A 10 3.48 0.52 4.47
CA PRO A 10 4.61 1.08 3.71
C PRO A 10 4.90 2.56 4.05
N GLN A 11 3.86 3.32 4.42
CA GLN A 11 4.00 4.72 4.86
C GLN A 11 4.68 4.92 6.23
N ARG A 12 4.94 3.85 6.99
CA ARG A 12 5.50 3.90 8.36
C ARG A 12 6.91 3.32 8.48
N VAL A 13 7.59 3.13 7.36
CA VAL A 13 8.98 2.64 7.29
C VAL A 13 9.78 3.53 6.36
N ASP A 14 11.11 3.55 6.51
CA ASP A 14 11.97 4.40 5.68
C ASP A 14 11.96 3.97 4.20
N ALA A 15 11.87 2.66 3.94
CA ALA A 15 11.74 2.12 2.59
C ALA A 15 11.04 0.76 2.59
N CYS A 16 10.24 0.50 1.54
CA CYS A 16 9.58 -0.77 1.29
C CYS A 16 9.70 -1.09 -0.21
N PHE A 17 10.18 -2.29 -0.51
CA PHE A 17 10.43 -2.73 -1.89
C PHE A 17 9.71 -4.04 -2.16
N LEU A 18 9.16 -4.18 -3.36
CA LEU A 18 8.62 -5.42 -3.89
C LEU A 18 9.34 -5.75 -5.19
N GLU A 19 10.03 -6.90 -5.24
CA GLU A 19 10.83 -7.31 -6.41
C GLU A 19 11.83 -6.24 -6.89
N GLY A 20 12.40 -5.48 -5.95
CA GLY A 20 13.33 -4.38 -6.24
C GLY A 20 12.67 -3.06 -6.65
N GLU A 21 11.34 -3.02 -6.83
CA GLU A 21 10.59 -1.78 -7.04
C GLU A 21 10.22 -1.13 -5.71
N ALA A 22 10.51 0.16 -5.55
CA ALA A 22 10.04 0.93 -4.40
C ALA A 22 8.51 1.07 -4.46
N VAL A 23 7.81 0.58 -3.44
CA VAL A 23 6.35 0.64 -3.42
C VAL A 23 5.87 2.05 -3.06
N LYS A 24 4.77 2.47 -3.67
CA LYS A 24 4.00 3.62 -3.22
C LYS A 24 3.00 3.17 -2.16
N PRO A 25 2.90 3.83 -0.99
CA PRO A 25 1.84 3.53 -0.04
C PRO A 25 0.46 3.80 -0.65
N GLN A 26 -0.51 2.93 -0.36
CA GLN A 26 -1.90 3.20 -0.74
C GLN A 26 -2.38 4.52 -0.12
N PRO A 27 -3.15 5.36 -0.85
CA PRO A 27 -3.64 6.63 -0.33
C PRO A 27 -4.45 6.49 0.97
N GLY A 28 -4.40 7.54 1.78
CA GLY A 28 -5.00 7.58 3.11
C GLY A 28 -4.17 6.87 4.17
N THR A 29 -4.72 6.74 5.38
CA THR A 29 -3.99 6.18 6.54
C THR A 29 -4.57 4.89 7.08
N PHE A 30 -5.73 4.46 6.57
CA PHE A 30 -6.47 3.30 7.06
C PHE A 30 -5.95 1.98 6.47
N TYR A 31 -5.83 1.91 5.14
CA TYR A 31 -5.39 0.71 4.44
C TYR A 31 -3.85 0.62 4.39
N GLY A 32 -3.31 -0.54 4.75
CA GLY A 32 -1.86 -0.81 4.70
C GLY A 32 -1.36 -1.31 3.35
N GLY A 33 -2.05 -0.97 2.26
CA GLY A 33 -1.73 -1.46 0.92
C GLY A 33 -0.45 -0.87 0.34
N TRP A 34 0.11 -1.57 -0.63
CA TRP A 34 1.24 -1.14 -1.46
C TRP A 34 0.80 -1.06 -2.92
N ILE A 35 1.40 -0.15 -3.67
CA ILE A 35 1.14 0.08 -5.10
C ILE A 35 2.48 0.04 -5.83
N THR A 36 2.57 -0.78 -6.86
CA THR A 36 3.70 -0.86 -7.81
C THR A 36 3.26 -0.48 -9.22
N SER A 37 4.19 -0.44 -10.16
CA SER A 37 3.98 -0.14 -11.58
C SER A 37 2.98 -1.07 -12.27
N TRP A 38 2.85 -2.31 -11.79
CA TRP A 38 1.89 -3.30 -12.29
C TRP A 38 0.58 -3.35 -11.48
N THR A 39 0.45 -2.54 -10.44
CA THR A 39 -0.80 -2.44 -9.68
C THR A 39 -1.77 -1.52 -10.41
N ILE A 40 -2.96 -2.02 -10.75
CA ILE A 40 -3.98 -1.25 -11.49
C ILE A 40 -5.02 -0.71 -10.51
N GLY A 41 -5.24 0.62 -10.56
CA GLY A 41 -6.23 1.31 -9.74
C GLY A 41 -7.66 1.24 -10.29
N PRO A 42 -8.61 1.99 -9.69
CA PRO A 42 -8.37 3.03 -8.68
C PRO A 42 -8.18 2.46 -7.25
N PHE A 43 -7.70 3.29 -6.31
CA PHE A 43 -7.28 2.84 -4.98
C PHE A 43 -8.15 3.45 -3.87
N LYS A 44 -8.53 2.64 -2.87
CA LYS A 44 -9.28 3.14 -1.72
C LYS A 44 -8.49 4.19 -0.96
N GLY A 45 -9.18 5.23 -0.49
CA GLY A 45 -8.56 6.35 0.21
C GLY A 45 -8.01 7.45 -0.71
N ASP A 46 -8.13 7.30 -2.03
CA ASP A 46 -7.76 8.37 -2.98
C ASP A 46 -8.77 9.53 -2.90
N PRO A 47 -8.34 10.77 -2.60
CA PRO A 47 -9.22 11.93 -2.53
C PRO A 47 -9.95 12.26 -3.83
N ASN A 48 -9.44 11.82 -4.99
CA ASN A 48 -10.11 12.02 -6.28
C ASN A 48 -11.19 10.97 -6.57
N HIS A 49 -11.22 9.89 -5.79
CA HIS A 49 -12.18 8.79 -5.88
C HIS A 49 -12.87 8.54 -4.53
N PRO A 50 -13.65 9.50 -4.01
CA PRO A 50 -14.29 9.40 -2.70
C PRO A 50 -15.29 8.23 -2.59
N GLU A 51 -15.76 7.69 -3.71
CA GLU A 51 -16.64 6.51 -3.78
C GLU A 51 -15.96 5.20 -3.38
N LEU A 52 -14.62 5.17 -3.27
CA LEU A 52 -13.85 3.96 -3.01
C LEU A 52 -13.48 3.75 -1.54
N ILE A 53 -13.93 4.63 -0.64
CA ILE A 53 -13.61 4.58 0.80
C ILE A 53 -14.18 3.31 1.45
#